data_AF-R4T7L7-F1
#
_entry.id   AF-R4T7L7-F1
#
_cell.length_a   1.000
_cell.length_b   1.000
_cell.length_c   1.000
_cell.angle_alpha   90.00
_cell.angle_beta   90.00
_cell.angle_gamma   90.00
#
_symmetry.space_group_name_H-M   'P 1'
#
loop_
_entity.id
_entity.type
_entity.pdbx_description
1 polymer ?
#
loop_
_entity_poly.entity_id
_entity_poly.type
_entity_poly.pdbx_seq_one_letter_code
_entity_poly.pdbx_strand_id
1 'polypeptide(L)'
;MVISACSPSGGTDSPGTSAESDTSPVSVTIDPAGGTNVNPATPVVVKAEHGKLIDVTVSNADKGNQVKGELASDGLSWKTTEPLGYGSTYKIVAHAQGTDGKPVEQQSRVSTLSPKQQANPNLIPAPSAVASGGVGVGQPIVFAFGQPVKNKADVEKKLSVESTPKQEGSWYWIDDKNVHYRPKVYWQPGTTLKVSAMIYGVDFGNGVYGATDRTETYKVHDSWVAKADGNTEQMQIFHNGQLAKSMPISMGKDATPTHLGAHVISDKHENYTMDSCTYGVCQGQPGYYRSNEKWSLRISNDGEFVHENPNSVGAQGSSNVSHGCINLNAANAQWFYQNMGLGDVVEVTNSGGPQLPVWDLYGDWSKSWADWQAGSALK
;
A
#
# COMPACT_ATOMS: atom_id res chain seq x y z
N MET A 1 77.65 -31.55 -78.35
CA MET A 1 77.46 -30.90 -77.04
C MET A 1 76.14 -31.40 -76.49
N VAL A 2 76.15 -32.40 -75.59
CA VAL A 2 76.16 -32.27 -74.11
C VAL A 2 74.71 -32.19 -73.56
N ILE A 3 74.26 -33.35 -73.01
CA ILE A 3 73.36 -33.59 -71.85
C ILE A 3 71.84 -33.27 -72.03
N SER A 4 70.84 -33.90 -71.40
CA SER A 4 70.50 -35.25 -70.87
C SER A 4 69.12 -35.13 -70.17
N ALA A 5 68.26 -36.15 -70.34
CA ALA A 5 67.13 -36.71 -69.55
C ALA A 5 66.27 -35.97 -68.48
N CYS A 6 64.95 -36.22 -68.58
CA CYS A 6 63.89 -36.67 -67.61
C CYS A 6 63.47 -35.92 -66.31
N SER A 7 62.13 -35.68 -66.20
CA SER A 7 61.11 -35.76 -65.10
C SER A 7 61.53 -35.84 -63.61
N PRO A 8 60.74 -35.33 -62.60
CA PRO A 8 59.31 -35.66 -62.37
C PRO A 8 58.39 -34.61 -61.68
N SER A 9 57.14 -35.04 -61.48
CA SER A 9 56.02 -34.50 -60.68
C SER A 9 56.33 -33.97 -59.27
N GLY A 10 55.62 -32.92 -58.85
CA GLY A 10 55.53 -32.49 -57.44
C GLY A 10 54.53 -31.34 -57.27
N GLY A 11 53.45 -31.58 -56.52
CA GLY A 11 52.37 -30.61 -56.27
C GLY A 11 52.67 -29.60 -55.15
N THR A 12 51.79 -28.61 -55.06
CA THR A 12 51.53 -27.84 -53.83
C THR A 12 50.05 -27.46 -53.84
N ASP A 13 49.20 -28.40 -53.42
CA ASP A 13 47.92 -28.05 -52.81
C ASP A 13 48.24 -27.39 -51.47
N SER A 14 47.85 -26.12 -51.32
CA SER A 14 47.77 -25.50 -50.00
C SER A 14 46.65 -26.18 -49.23
N PRO A 15 46.90 -26.72 -48.02
CA PRO A 15 45.81 -27.09 -47.14
C PRO A 15 45.14 -25.77 -46.72
N GLY A 16 43.96 -25.51 -47.26
CA GLY A 16 43.05 -24.57 -46.64
C GLY A 16 42.81 -25.07 -45.22
N THR A 17 43.40 -24.40 -44.24
CA THR A 17 42.97 -24.51 -42.86
C THR A 17 41.57 -23.91 -42.81
N SER A 18 40.58 -24.72 -43.16
CA SER A 18 39.21 -24.51 -42.69
C SER A 18 39.34 -24.45 -41.18
N ALA A 19 39.21 -23.26 -40.60
CA ALA A 19 38.93 -23.15 -39.18
C ALA A 19 37.65 -23.96 -38.97
N GLU A 20 37.78 -25.19 -38.44
CA GLU A 20 36.65 -25.92 -37.90
C GLU A 20 35.98 -24.93 -36.95
N SER A 21 34.80 -24.49 -37.36
CA SER A 21 33.96 -23.70 -36.49
C SER A 21 33.75 -24.56 -35.26
N ASP A 22 34.08 -24.05 -34.08
CA ASP A 22 34.03 -24.78 -32.82
C ASP A 22 32.55 -25.08 -32.48
N THR A 23 32.00 -26.08 -33.17
CA THR A 23 30.59 -26.48 -33.08
C THR A 23 30.42 -27.30 -31.82
N SER A 24 29.74 -26.73 -30.84
CA SER A 24 29.48 -27.38 -29.56
C SER A 24 27.98 -27.64 -29.40
N PRO A 25 27.58 -28.73 -28.73
CA PRO A 25 26.17 -28.94 -28.39
C PRO A 25 25.69 -27.84 -27.44
N VAL A 26 24.45 -27.39 -27.61
CA VAL A 26 23.86 -26.37 -26.71
C VAL A 26 23.73 -26.90 -25.28
N SER A 27 24.12 -26.09 -24.32
CA SER A 27 23.86 -26.31 -22.89
C SER A 27 22.68 -25.43 -22.46
N VAL A 28 21.66 -26.02 -21.84
CA VAL A 28 20.48 -25.30 -21.36
C VAL A 28 20.40 -25.38 -19.84
N THR A 29 20.42 -24.23 -19.18
CA THR A 29 20.22 -24.14 -17.73
C THR A 29 18.85 -23.57 -17.41
N ILE A 30 18.15 -24.17 -16.45
CA ILE A 30 16.87 -23.69 -15.93
C ILE A 30 17.05 -23.35 -14.46
N ASP A 31 16.58 -22.18 -14.03
CA ASP A 31 16.60 -21.72 -12.65
C ASP A 31 15.19 -21.27 -12.23
N PRO A 32 14.63 -21.74 -11.09
CA PRO A 32 15.14 -22.80 -10.21
C PRO A 32 14.75 -24.21 -10.68
N ALA A 33 15.69 -24.94 -11.30
CA ALA A 33 15.46 -26.31 -11.73
C ALA A 33 15.25 -27.27 -10.55
N GLY A 34 14.17 -28.07 -10.59
CA GLY A 34 13.86 -29.07 -9.57
C GLY A 34 13.53 -28.48 -8.20
N GLY A 35 13.38 -27.15 -8.09
CA GLY A 35 13.13 -26.47 -6.84
C GLY A 35 11.81 -26.91 -6.21
N THR A 36 11.85 -27.21 -4.91
CA THR A 36 10.64 -27.45 -4.09
C THR A 36 10.49 -26.30 -3.10
N ASN A 37 9.24 -25.92 -2.81
CA ASN A 37 8.93 -24.79 -1.93
C ASN A 37 9.52 -23.44 -2.39
N VAL A 38 9.56 -23.21 -3.71
CA VAL A 38 10.08 -21.98 -4.30
C VAL A 38 9.12 -20.81 -4.05
N ASN A 39 9.66 -19.64 -3.76
CA ASN A 39 8.85 -18.42 -3.69
C ASN A 39 8.22 -18.13 -5.06
N PRO A 40 6.89 -18.02 -5.19
CA PRO A 40 6.26 -17.81 -6.50
C PRO A 40 6.59 -16.46 -7.15
N ALA A 41 7.15 -15.51 -6.39
CA ALA A 41 7.68 -14.26 -6.94
C ALA A 41 9.09 -14.42 -7.57
N THR A 42 9.77 -15.55 -7.34
CA THR A 42 11.03 -15.87 -8.01
C THR A 42 10.74 -16.24 -9.47
N PRO A 43 11.26 -15.49 -10.46
CA PRO A 43 11.01 -15.80 -11.86
C PRO A 43 11.69 -17.11 -12.25
N VAL A 44 11.08 -17.85 -13.19
CA VAL A 44 11.78 -18.92 -13.89
C VAL A 44 12.63 -18.30 -14.98
N VAL A 45 13.92 -18.63 -15.01
CA VAL A 45 14.88 -18.17 -16.00
C VAL A 45 15.50 -19.37 -16.71
N VAL A 46 15.52 -19.33 -18.03
CA VAL A 46 16.18 -20.33 -18.88
C VAL A 46 17.28 -19.64 -19.64
N LYS A 47 18.47 -20.24 -19.71
CA LYS A 47 19.61 -19.73 -20.49
C LYS A 47 20.16 -20.82 -21.41
N ALA A 48 20.66 -20.39 -22.56
CA ALA A 48 21.38 -21.25 -23.49
C ALA A 48 22.83 -20.77 -23.66
N GLU A 49 23.75 -21.71 -23.64
CA GLU A 49 25.16 -21.53 -23.99
C GLU A 49 25.50 -22.44 -25.18
N HIS A 50 26.43 -22.03 -26.03
CA HIS A 50 26.80 -22.77 -27.26
C HIS A 50 25.61 -23.03 -28.20
N GLY A 51 24.63 -22.12 -28.22
CA GLY A 51 23.41 -22.24 -29.02
C GLY A 51 22.42 -21.13 -28.70
N LYS A 52 21.16 -21.33 -29.11
CA LYS A 52 20.05 -20.42 -28.84
C LYS A 52 18.81 -21.19 -28.40
N LEU A 53 18.03 -20.59 -27.51
CA LEU A 53 16.66 -20.98 -27.23
C LEU A 53 15.79 -20.68 -28.45
N ILE A 54 14.95 -21.64 -28.82
CA ILE A 54 13.96 -21.54 -29.90
C ILE A 54 12.60 -21.22 -29.30
N ASP A 55 12.21 -21.95 -28.26
CA ASP A 55 10.97 -21.75 -27.52
C ASP A 55 11.12 -22.25 -26.08
N VAL A 56 10.40 -21.60 -25.16
CA VAL A 56 10.33 -22.01 -23.77
C VAL A 56 8.88 -21.90 -23.31
N THR A 57 8.36 -23.00 -22.78
CA THR A 57 7.03 -23.06 -22.18
C THR A 57 7.13 -23.35 -20.69
N VAL A 58 6.38 -22.57 -19.90
CA VAL A 58 6.14 -22.84 -18.48
C VAL A 58 4.64 -22.97 -18.30
N SER A 59 4.18 -24.12 -17.80
CA SER A 59 2.75 -24.38 -17.61
C SER A 59 2.47 -24.96 -16.23
N ASN A 60 1.33 -24.58 -15.65
CA ASN A 60 0.85 -25.19 -14.41
C ASN A 60 0.52 -26.66 -14.70
N ALA A 61 1.12 -27.58 -13.94
CA ALA A 61 1.02 -29.02 -14.20
C ALA A 61 -0.40 -29.57 -14.02
N ASP A 62 -1.21 -28.96 -13.16
CA ASP A 62 -2.57 -29.42 -12.85
C ASP A 62 -3.62 -28.71 -13.72
N LYS A 63 -3.48 -27.39 -13.90
CA LYS A 63 -4.44 -26.56 -14.65
C LYS A 63 -4.15 -26.48 -16.15
N GLY A 64 -2.91 -26.79 -16.56
CA GLY A 64 -2.46 -26.73 -17.95
C GLY A 64 -2.28 -25.33 -18.53
N ASN A 65 -2.64 -24.26 -17.80
CA ASN A 65 -2.47 -22.89 -18.28
C ASN A 65 -0.98 -22.50 -18.32
N GLN A 66 -0.60 -21.78 -19.38
CA GLN A 66 0.75 -21.26 -19.56
C GLN A 66 0.97 -20.01 -18.72
N VAL A 67 2.20 -19.86 -18.24
CA VAL A 67 2.72 -18.65 -17.59
C VAL A 67 3.36 -17.79 -18.65
N LYS A 68 3.03 -16.49 -18.67
CA LYS A 68 3.67 -15.55 -19.60
C LYS A 68 5.18 -15.47 -19.34
N GLY A 69 5.93 -15.42 -20.42
CA GLY A 69 7.34 -15.09 -20.38
C GLY A 69 7.83 -14.56 -21.72
N GLU A 70 9.08 -14.12 -21.72
CA GLU A 70 9.69 -13.42 -22.84
C GLU A 70 11.05 -14.02 -23.17
N LEU A 71 11.26 -14.31 -24.45
CA LEU A 71 12.56 -14.69 -25.01
C LEU A 71 13.32 -13.43 -25.38
N ALA A 72 14.56 -13.30 -24.91
CA ALA A 72 15.45 -12.21 -25.30
C ALA A 72 15.74 -12.28 -26.81
N SER A 73 15.90 -11.11 -27.45
CA SER A 73 16.09 -10.99 -28.90
C SER A 73 17.33 -11.71 -29.44
N ASP A 74 18.33 -11.93 -28.59
CA ASP A 74 19.54 -12.69 -28.94
C ASP A 74 19.33 -14.21 -28.92
N GLY A 75 18.24 -14.68 -28.32
CA GLY A 75 17.91 -16.09 -28.13
C GLY A 75 18.67 -16.75 -26.97
N LEU A 76 19.40 -16.00 -26.14
CA LEU A 76 20.26 -16.58 -25.11
C LEU A 76 19.58 -16.76 -23.75
N SER A 77 18.46 -16.07 -23.52
CA SER A 77 17.70 -16.20 -22.28
C SER A 77 16.20 -16.03 -22.46
N TRP A 78 15.44 -16.71 -21.61
CA TRP A 78 14.00 -16.55 -21.46
C TRP A 78 13.66 -16.37 -19.99
N LYS A 79 12.64 -15.55 -19.67
CA LYS A 79 12.17 -15.40 -18.29
C LYS A 79 10.65 -15.26 -18.20
N THR A 80 10.06 -15.73 -17.11
CA THR A 80 8.65 -15.42 -16.78
C THR A 80 8.47 -13.92 -16.56
N THR A 81 7.35 -13.37 -17.04
CA THR A 81 6.98 -11.94 -16.92
C THR A 81 5.78 -11.70 -16.01
N GLU A 82 5.25 -12.75 -15.41
CA GLU A 82 4.24 -12.70 -14.35
C GLU A 82 4.62 -13.69 -13.24
N PRO A 83 4.18 -13.45 -11.99
CA PRO A 83 4.49 -14.37 -10.90
C PRO A 83 3.83 -15.73 -11.12
N LEU A 84 4.45 -16.76 -10.55
CA LEU A 84 3.82 -18.07 -10.44
C LEU A 84 2.68 -18.01 -9.42
N GLY A 85 1.80 -19.01 -9.40
CA GLY A 85 0.82 -19.22 -8.32
C GLY A 85 1.40 -20.00 -7.15
N TYR A 86 0.92 -19.74 -5.92
CA TYR A 86 1.22 -20.51 -4.71
C TYR A 86 0.77 -21.98 -4.81
N GLY A 87 1.44 -22.85 -4.05
CA GLY A 87 1.06 -24.25 -3.84
C GLY A 87 0.87 -25.04 -5.13
N SER A 88 1.64 -24.70 -6.16
CA SER A 88 1.46 -25.20 -7.53
C SER A 88 2.76 -25.82 -8.04
N THR A 89 2.65 -26.80 -8.92
CA THR A 89 3.79 -27.33 -9.67
C THR A 89 3.74 -26.84 -11.10
N TYR A 90 4.87 -26.40 -11.64
CA TYR A 90 5.01 -25.97 -13.03
C TYR A 90 5.95 -26.90 -13.78
N LYS A 91 5.59 -27.23 -15.02
CA LYS A 91 6.46 -27.91 -15.98
C LYS A 91 7.14 -26.86 -16.85
N ILE A 92 8.46 -26.97 -16.98
CA ILE A 92 9.27 -26.16 -17.89
C ILE A 92 9.74 -27.06 -19.03
N VAL A 93 9.54 -26.64 -20.27
CA VAL A 93 10.11 -27.28 -21.46
C VAL A 93 10.81 -26.20 -22.28
N ALA A 94 12.10 -26.39 -22.50
CA ALA A 94 12.93 -25.50 -23.30
C ALA A 94 13.45 -26.26 -24.52
N HIS A 95 13.17 -25.73 -25.70
CA HIS A 95 13.74 -26.18 -26.96
C HIS A 95 14.88 -25.23 -27.34
N ALA A 96 16.03 -25.78 -27.68
CA ALA A 96 17.21 -25.03 -28.06
C ALA A 96 17.90 -25.66 -29.27
N GLN A 97 18.73 -24.88 -29.96
CA GLN A 97 19.53 -25.34 -31.08
C GLN A 97 21.00 -24.97 -30.85
N GLY A 98 21.90 -25.97 -30.95
CA GLY A 98 23.34 -25.80 -30.85
C GLY A 98 23.95 -25.06 -32.03
N THR A 99 25.16 -24.53 -31.85
CA THR A 99 25.96 -24.02 -32.97
C THR A 99 26.37 -25.13 -33.94
N ASP A 100 26.28 -26.39 -33.51
CA ASP A 100 26.37 -27.59 -34.36
C ASP A 100 25.09 -27.89 -35.17
N GLY A 101 24.07 -27.03 -35.05
CA GLY A 101 22.78 -27.15 -35.74
C GLY A 101 21.81 -28.17 -35.13
N LYS A 102 22.22 -28.93 -34.10
CA LYS A 102 21.37 -29.98 -33.52
C LYS A 102 20.38 -29.42 -32.50
N PRO A 103 19.12 -29.90 -32.50
CA PRO A 103 18.14 -29.53 -31.50
C PRO A 103 18.38 -30.26 -30.17
N VAL A 104 18.10 -29.57 -29.07
CA VAL A 104 18.06 -30.13 -27.72
C VAL A 104 16.74 -29.73 -27.06
N GLU A 105 16.15 -30.67 -26.33
CA GLU A 105 15.02 -30.40 -25.45
C GLU A 105 15.48 -30.62 -24.00
N GLN A 106 15.28 -29.60 -23.16
CA GLN A 106 15.51 -29.69 -21.73
C GLN A 106 14.17 -29.52 -21.00
N GLN A 107 13.90 -30.43 -20.07
CA GLN A 107 12.73 -30.35 -19.20
C GLN A 107 13.15 -30.11 -17.75
N SER A 108 12.30 -29.42 -17.01
CA SER A 108 12.40 -29.28 -15.56
C SER A 108 11.02 -29.11 -14.93
N ARG A 109 10.98 -29.15 -13.60
CA ARG A 109 9.81 -28.81 -12.80
C ARG A 109 10.21 -27.90 -11.66
N VAL A 110 9.26 -27.06 -11.23
CA VAL A 110 9.38 -26.26 -10.02
C VAL A 110 8.07 -26.36 -9.25
N SER A 111 8.14 -26.56 -7.94
CA SER A 111 6.97 -26.51 -7.04
C SER A 111 7.09 -25.29 -6.14
N THR A 112 6.06 -24.45 -6.13
CA THR A 112 6.02 -23.23 -5.32
C THR A 112 5.54 -23.54 -3.91
N LEU A 113 5.96 -22.68 -2.96
CA LEU A 113 5.55 -22.80 -1.56
C LEU A 113 4.04 -22.68 -1.40
N SER A 114 3.49 -23.35 -0.38
CA SER A 114 2.06 -23.31 -0.05
C SER A 114 1.85 -22.61 1.30
N PRO A 115 1.38 -21.35 1.32
CA PRO A 115 1.12 -20.62 2.56
C PRO A 115 0.04 -21.31 3.40
N LYS A 116 0.10 -21.18 4.73
CA LYS A 116 -1.02 -21.54 5.61
C LYS A 116 -2.18 -20.58 5.41
N GLN A 117 -1.87 -19.29 5.26
CA GLN A 117 -2.80 -18.21 5.01
C GLN A 117 -2.15 -17.15 4.12
N GLN A 118 -2.96 -16.32 3.49
CA GLN A 118 -2.48 -15.19 2.71
C GLN A 118 -3.05 -13.88 3.25
N ALA A 119 -2.26 -12.81 3.21
CA ALA A 119 -2.62 -11.48 3.71
C ALA A 119 -2.81 -10.49 2.54
N ASN A 120 -4.01 -9.92 2.41
CA ASN A 120 -4.26 -8.83 1.47
C ASN A 120 -3.81 -7.48 2.06
N PRO A 121 -3.24 -6.55 1.25
CA PRO A 121 -2.91 -5.20 1.69
C PRO A 121 -4.12 -4.27 1.48
N ASN A 122 -5.04 -4.23 2.45
CA ASN A 122 -6.19 -3.32 2.32
C ASN A 122 -5.75 -1.89 2.58
N LEU A 123 -6.09 -0.99 1.67
CA LEU A 123 -5.76 0.43 1.80
C LEU A 123 -6.89 1.19 2.50
N ILE A 124 -6.50 2.03 3.45
CA ILE A 124 -7.39 3.01 4.09
C ILE A 124 -6.77 4.41 3.89
N PRO A 125 -7.53 5.38 3.34
CA PRO A 125 -8.90 5.23 2.86
C PRO A 125 -8.96 4.32 1.62
N ALA A 126 -10.11 3.67 1.41
CA ALA A 126 -10.30 2.77 0.28
C ALA A 126 -10.19 3.56 -1.05
N PRO A 127 -9.49 3.05 -2.08
CA PRO A 127 -9.29 3.80 -3.33
C PRO A 127 -10.58 4.28 -3.98
N SER A 128 -11.64 3.47 -3.93
CA SER A 128 -12.96 3.84 -4.46
C SER A 128 -13.62 5.00 -3.73
N ALA A 129 -13.35 5.18 -2.43
CA ALA A 129 -13.91 6.27 -1.64
C ALA A 129 -13.30 7.63 -1.98
N VAL A 130 -12.09 7.64 -2.56
CA VAL A 130 -11.29 8.85 -2.81
C VAL A 130 -11.01 9.09 -4.29
N ALA A 131 -11.54 8.24 -5.17
CA ALA A 131 -11.26 8.31 -6.61
C ALA A 131 -11.67 9.64 -7.25
N SER A 132 -12.78 10.24 -6.81
CA SER A 132 -13.31 11.48 -7.39
C SER A 132 -12.87 12.73 -6.64
N GLY A 133 -12.80 12.66 -5.31
CA GLY A 133 -12.57 13.83 -4.44
C GLY A 133 -11.15 13.95 -3.90
N GLY A 134 -10.35 12.89 -3.97
CA GLY A 134 -9.07 12.83 -3.27
C GLY A 134 -9.25 12.73 -1.75
N VAL A 135 -8.23 13.19 -1.04
CA VAL A 135 -8.16 13.20 0.43
C VAL A 135 -7.70 14.57 0.93
N GLY A 136 -8.12 14.96 2.12
CA GLY A 136 -7.64 16.17 2.76
C GLY A 136 -6.19 16.06 3.23
N VAL A 137 -5.63 17.21 3.62
CA VAL A 137 -4.20 17.35 3.95
C VAL A 137 -3.75 16.57 5.18
N GLY A 138 -4.69 16.18 6.04
CA GLY A 138 -4.44 15.40 7.25
C GLY A 138 -4.36 13.90 7.04
N GLN A 139 -4.76 13.37 5.87
CA GLN A 139 -4.98 11.95 5.68
C GLN A 139 -3.68 11.10 5.80
N PRO A 140 -3.55 10.22 6.80
CA PRO A 140 -2.54 9.18 6.79
C PRO A 140 -2.88 8.10 5.76
N ILE A 141 -1.86 7.43 5.23
CA ILE A 141 -2.02 6.27 4.35
C ILE A 141 -1.84 5.01 5.16
N VAL A 142 -2.83 4.12 5.17
CA VAL A 142 -2.82 2.93 6.01
C VAL A 142 -2.88 1.67 5.17
N PHE A 143 -2.02 0.71 5.51
CA PHE A 143 -2.18 -0.68 5.10
C PHE A 143 -2.72 -1.50 6.28
N ALA A 144 -3.95 -1.97 6.13
CA ALA A 144 -4.64 -2.88 7.04
C ALA A 144 -4.58 -4.31 6.46
N PHE A 145 -3.66 -5.12 6.96
CA PHE A 145 -3.45 -6.47 6.47
C PHE A 145 -4.53 -7.44 6.96
N GLY A 146 -4.96 -8.34 6.08
CA GLY A 146 -5.95 -9.37 6.42
C GLY A 146 -5.48 -10.36 7.50
N GLN A 147 -4.17 -10.43 7.77
CA GLN A 147 -3.55 -11.32 8.76
C GLN A 147 -2.44 -10.60 9.53
N PRO A 148 -2.09 -11.06 10.76
CA PRO A 148 -0.97 -10.51 11.52
C PRO A 148 0.37 -10.59 10.79
N VAL A 149 1.17 -9.55 10.94
CA VAL A 149 2.52 -9.39 10.41
C VAL A 149 3.52 -9.57 11.54
N LYS A 150 4.21 -10.73 11.54
CA LYS A 150 5.31 -10.99 12.47
C LYS A 150 6.61 -10.37 11.97
N ASN A 151 6.90 -10.52 10.68
CA ASN A 151 8.12 -10.03 10.03
C ASN A 151 7.93 -8.59 9.49
N LYS A 152 7.61 -7.66 10.39
CA LYS A 152 7.25 -6.27 10.04
C LYS A 152 8.27 -5.58 9.14
N ALA A 153 9.56 -5.75 9.40
CA ALA A 153 10.62 -5.13 8.60
C ALA A 153 10.67 -5.63 7.15
N ASP A 154 10.40 -6.92 6.91
CA ASP A 154 10.42 -7.47 5.55
C ASP A 154 9.20 -7.04 4.74
N VAL A 155 8.05 -6.88 5.41
CA VAL A 155 6.86 -6.29 4.81
C VAL A 155 7.04 -4.80 4.55
N GLU A 156 7.50 -4.03 5.54
CA GLU A 156 7.63 -2.57 5.43
C GLU A 156 8.60 -2.14 4.31
N LYS A 157 9.69 -2.90 4.07
CA LYS A 157 10.60 -2.68 2.91
C LYS A 157 9.89 -2.74 1.55
N LYS A 158 8.73 -3.36 1.49
CA LYS A 158 7.93 -3.58 0.29
C LYS A 158 6.74 -2.62 0.18
N LEU A 159 6.59 -1.72 1.15
CA LEU A 159 5.61 -0.65 1.14
C LEU A 159 6.28 0.65 0.71
N SER A 160 5.58 1.46 -0.09
CA SER A 160 6.05 2.79 -0.47
C SER A 160 4.91 3.80 -0.57
N VAL A 161 5.22 5.04 -0.21
CA VAL A 161 4.39 6.22 -0.49
C VAL A 161 5.31 7.27 -1.12
N GLU A 162 5.16 7.49 -2.41
CA GLU A 162 5.89 8.50 -3.17
C GLU A 162 5.00 9.73 -3.34
N SER A 163 5.44 10.87 -2.84
CA SER A 163 4.73 12.15 -2.96
C SER A 163 5.33 13.05 -4.04
N THR A 164 4.48 13.74 -4.78
CA THR A 164 4.86 14.80 -5.73
C THR A 164 4.01 16.05 -5.47
N PRO A 165 4.59 17.16 -4.98
CA PRO A 165 6.00 17.34 -4.59
C PRO A 165 6.46 16.41 -3.47
N LYS A 166 7.77 16.17 -3.39
CA LYS A 166 8.34 15.25 -2.39
C LYS A 166 8.22 15.82 -0.98
N GLN A 167 7.58 15.06 -0.09
CA GLN A 167 7.55 15.27 1.35
C GLN A 167 8.17 14.07 2.06
N GLU A 168 9.01 14.33 3.05
CA GLU A 168 9.52 13.30 3.95
C GLU A 168 8.38 12.71 4.78
N GLY A 169 8.31 11.38 4.82
CA GLY A 169 7.36 10.63 5.63
C GLY A 169 7.95 9.32 6.15
N SER A 170 7.24 8.70 7.08
CA SER A 170 7.68 7.51 7.81
C SER A 170 6.50 6.60 8.10
N TRP A 171 6.77 5.32 8.21
CA TRP A 171 5.82 4.32 8.69
C TRP A 171 5.78 4.28 10.22
N TYR A 172 4.63 3.87 10.76
CA TYR A 172 4.42 3.53 12.16
C TYR A 172 3.47 2.34 12.24
N TRP A 173 3.86 1.28 12.96
CA TRP A 173 2.97 0.14 13.21
C TRP A 173 2.08 0.40 14.42
N ILE A 174 0.77 0.50 14.20
CA ILE A 174 -0.23 0.67 15.26
C ILE A 174 -0.42 -0.63 16.04
N ASP A 175 -0.50 -1.75 15.33
CA ASP A 175 -0.63 -3.09 15.89
C ASP A 175 0.06 -4.12 14.99
N ASP A 176 -0.33 -5.39 15.06
CA ASP A 176 0.23 -6.46 14.23
C ASP A 176 -0.37 -6.53 12.82
N LYS A 177 -1.42 -5.76 12.49
CA LYS A 177 -2.10 -5.76 11.19
C LYS A 177 -2.11 -4.41 10.50
N ASN A 178 -1.90 -3.32 11.23
CA ASN A 178 -2.08 -1.96 10.73
C ASN A 178 -0.75 -1.20 10.77
N VAL A 179 -0.32 -0.73 9.61
CA VAL A 179 0.83 0.16 9.47
C VAL A 179 0.42 1.42 8.74
N HIS A 180 0.74 2.56 9.35
CA HIS A 180 0.32 3.88 8.91
C HIS A 180 1.53 4.63 8.38
N TYR A 181 1.33 5.47 7.36
CA TYR A 181 2.31 6.38 6.82
C TYR A 181 1.77 7.80 6.86
N ARG A 182 2.58 8.72 7.37
CA ARG A 182 2.32 10.14 7.20
C ARG A 182 3.61 10.93 7.00
N PRO A 183 3.52 12.11 6.39
CA PRO A 183 4.61 13.08 6.37
C PRO A 183 4.81 13.72 7.76
N LYS A 184 5.94 14.42 7.91
CA LYS A 184 6.28 15.15 9.15
C LYS A 184 5.26 16.21 9.54
N VAL A 185 4.73 16.91 8.55
CA VAL A 185 3.67 17.92 8.62
C VAL A 185 2.59 17.56 7.61
N TYR A 186 1.38 18.11 7.71
CA TYR A 186 0.30 17.83 6.76
C TYR A 186 0.74 17.88 5.30
N TRP A 187 0.09 17.07 4.48
CA TRP A 187 0.35 17.04 3.04
C TRP A 187 0.16 18.43 2.42
N GLN A 188 0.98 18.76 1.43
CA GLN A 188 0.78 19.97 0.64
C GLN A 188 -0.46 19.80 -0.24
N PRO A 189 -1.35 20.80 -0.32
CA PRO A 189 -2.46 20.79 -1.28
C PRO A 189 -1.99 20.51 -2.71
N GLY A 190 -2.75 19.69 -3.45
CA GLY A 190 -2.42 19.29 -4.81
C GLY A 190 -1.39 18.17 -4.93
N THR A 191 -0.85 17.65 -3.81
CA THR A 191 0.10 16.54 -3.82
C THR A 191 -0.50 15.30 -4.48
N THR A 192 0.29 14.65 -5.32
CA THR A 192 -0.03 13.31 -5.84
C THR A 192 0.74 12.27 -5.05
N LEU A 193 0.04 11.26 -4.55
CA LEU A 193 0.61 10.14 -3.80
C LEU A 193 0.53 8.89 -4.65
N LYS A 194 1.67 8.25 -4.93
CA LYS A 194 1.70 6.89 -5.45
C LYS A 194 1.99 5.94 -4.28
N VAL A 195 1.00 5.14 -3.94
CA VAL A 195 1.02 4.23 -2.79
C VAL A 195 1.15 2.80 -3.30
N SER A 196 2.15 2.05 -2.84
CA SER A 196 2.40 0.68 -3.30
C SER A 196 2.66 -0.29 -2.15
N ALA A 197 2.17 -1.51 -2.30
CA ALA A 197 2.52 -2.67 -1.50
C ALA A 197 2.92 -3.81 -2.44
N MET A 198 4.22 -4.07 -2.56
CA MET A 198 4.78 -5.13 -3.41
C MET A 198 5.05 -6.39 -2.57
N ILE A 199 3.98 -6.94 -2.00
CA ILE A 199 4.03 -7.95 -0.94
C ILE A 199 3.81 -9.39 -1.43
N TYR A 200 3.48 -9.63 -2.70
CA TYR A 200 3.34 -10.98 -3.23
C TYR A 200 4.65 -11.76 -3.04
N GLY A 201 4.56 -12.97 -2.49
CA GLY A 201 5.75 -13.76 -2.16
C GLY A 201 6.45 -13.37 -0.86
N VAL A 202 6.09 -12.28 -0.19
CA VAL A 202 6.75 -11.84 1.05
C VAL A 202 6.27 -12.65 2.23
N ASP A 203 7.19 -13.17 3.04
CA ASP A 203 6.89 -13.91 4.26
C ASP A 203 6.55 -12.95 5.40
N PHE A 204 5.30 -12.98 5.84
CA PHE A 204 4.82 -12.20 6.99
C PHE A 204 5.19 -12.89 8.31
N GLY A 205 5.70 -14.13 8.26
CA GLY A 205 5.99 -15.01 9.37
C GLY A 205 4.84 -15.96 9.68
N ASN A 206 5.13 -17.02 10.44
CA ASN A 206 4.16 -18.05 10.85
C ASN A 206 3.41 -18.75 9.69
N GLY A 207 3.99 -18.75 8.49
CA GLY A 207 3.38 -19.34 7.29
C GLY A 207 2.32 -18.45 6.63
N VAL A 208 2.25 -17.17 6.99
CA VAL A 208 1.46 -16.14 6.31
C VAL A 208 2.31 -15.51 5.21
N TYR A 209 1.77 -15.36 4.01
CA TYR A 209 2.44 -14.68 2.91
C TYR A 209 1.56 -13.60 2.28
N GLY A 210 2.15 -12.59 1.67
CA GLY A 210 1.39 -11.57 0.96
C GLY A 210 0.60 -12.15 -0.21
N ALA A 211 -0.68 -11.83 -0.28
CA ALA A 211 -1.63 -12.41 -1.24
C ALA A 211 -1.50 -11.82 -2.65
N THR A 212 -1.20 -10.54 -2.73
CA THR A 212 -1.22 -9.77 -3.98
C THR A 212 -0.45 -8.46 -3.82
N ASP A 213 0.14 -8.00 -4.92
CA ASP A 213 0.69 -6.64 -5.00
C ASP A 213 -0.43 -5.64 -5.24
N ARG A 214 -0.25 -4.42 -4.73
CA ARG A 214 -1.19 -3.32 -4.95
C ARG A 214 -0.45 -2.01 -5.22
N THR A 215 -0.97 -1.22 -6.16
CA THR A 215 -0.49 0.14 -6.42
C THR A 215 -1.69 1.03 -6.71
N GLU A 216 -1.78 2.15 -6.03
CA GLU A 216 -2.86 3.12 -6.16
C GLU A 216 -2.28 4.54 -6.24
N THR A 217 -3.05 5.46 -6.82
CA THR A 217 -2.70 6.87 -6.85
C THR A 217 -3.78 7.70 -6.17
N TYR A 218 -3.40 8.47 -5.17
CA TYR A 218 -4.28 9.41 -4.48
C TYR A 218 -3.91 10.86 -4.81
N LYS A 219 -4.89 11.74 -4.69
CA LYS A 219 -4.73 13.18 -4.84
C LYS A 219 -5.07 13.84 -3.52
N VAL A 220 -4.22 14.74 -3.06
CA VAL A 220 -4.48 15.59 -1.91
C VAL A 220 -5.16 16.85 -2.42
N HIS A 221 -6.36 17.14 -1.93
CA HIS A 221 -7.10 18.32 -2.34
C HIS A 221 -6.68 19.56 -1.53
N ASP A 222 -7.44 20.65 -1.66
CA ASP A 222 -7.20 21.90 -0.94
C ASP A 222 -7.13 21.69 0.58
N SER A 223 -6.42 22.57 1.28
CA SER A 223 -6.28 22.49 2.73
C SER A 223 -7.52 23.02 3.44
N TRP A 224 -8.19 22.15 4.17
CA TRP A 224 -9.23 22.53 5.13
C TRP A 224 -8.82 22.13 6.55
N VAL A 225 -8.72 23.13 7.42
CA VAL A 225 -8.36 22.94 8.84
C VAL A 225 -9.31 23.75 9.70
N ALA A 226 -10.04 23.06 10.57
CA ALA A 226 -10.90 23.66 11.58
C ALA A 226 -10.18 23.65 12.93
N LYS A 227 -10.10 24.80 13.59
CA LYS A 227 -9.46 24.96 14.91
C LYS A 227 -10.54 25.21 15.94
N ALA A 228 -10.83 24.19 16.75
CA ALA A 228 -11.80 24.24 17.84
C ALA A 228 -11.08 24.54 19.16
N ASP A 229 -11.51 25.59 19.86
CA ASP A 229 -10.92 26.02 21.13
C ASP A 229 -11.98 25.99 22.23
N GLY A 230 -11.75 25.15 23.24
CA GLY A 230 -12.65 25.01 24.39
C GLY A 230 -12.62 26.14 25.41
N ASN A 231 -11.63 27.05 25.36
CA ASN A 231 -11.62 28.25 26.21
C ASN A 231 -12.48 29.38 25.66
N THR A 232 -12.69 29.41 24.33
CA THR A 232 -13.49 30.45 23.66
C THR A 232 -14.81 29.91 23.12
N GLU A 233 -14.96 28.60 23.13
CA GLU A 233 -16.10 27.87 22.57
C GLU A 233 -16.37 28.28 21.11
N GLN A 234 -15.29 28.57 20.38
CA GLN A 234 -15.32 28.90 18.95
C GLN A 234 -14.54 27.87 18.13
N MET A 235 -15.01 27.66 16.91
CA MET A 235 -14.28 26.97 15.87
C MET A 235 -14.00 27.92 14.69
N GLN A 236 -12.73 28.12 14.39
CA GLN A 236 -12.27 28.89 13.23
C GLN A 236 -11.84 27.93 12.12
N ILE A 237 -12.43 28.07 10.95
CA ILE A 237 -12.19 27.17 9.81
C ILE A 237 -11.40 27.92 8.75
N PHE A 238 -10.29 27.32 8.34
CA PHE A 238 -9.36 27.86 7.37
C PHE A 238 -9.39 27.03 6.09
N HIS A 239 -9.53 27.71 4.96
CA HIS A 239 -9.38 27.13 3.63
C HIS A 239 -8.10 27.71 2.99
N ASN A 240 -7.13 26.86 2.68
CA ASN A 240 -5.82 27.25 2.17
C ASN A 240 -5.16 28.35 3.03
N GLY A 241 -5.29 28.23 4.35
CA GLY A 241 -4.73 29.17 5.34
C GLY A 241 -5.50 30.47 5.52
N GLN A 242 -6.58 30.71 4.76
CA GLN A 242 -7.44 31.88 4.92
C GLN A 242 -8.68 31.55 5.74
N LEU A 243 -9.06 32.43 6.67
CA LEU A 243 -10.27 32.25 7.48
C LEU A 243 -11.51 32.24 6.56
N ALA A 244 -12.18 31.09 6.50
CA ALA A 244 -13.38 30.89 5.72
C ALA A 244 -14.65 31.08 6.57
N LYS A 245 -14.63 30.65 7.84
CA LYS A 245 -15.78 30.74 8.73
C LYS A 245 -15.37 30.69 10.20
N SER A 246 -16.17 31.33 11.05
CA SER A 246 -16.14 31.16 12.51
C SER A 246 -17.50 30.65 12.98
N MET A 247 -17.51 29.71 13.91
CA MET A 247 -18.72 29.07 14.42
C MET A 247 -18.68 28.98 15.95
N PRO A 248 -19.73 29.40 16.67
CA PRO A 248 -19.88 29.00 18.07
C PRO A 248 -20.09 27.47 18.14
N ILE A 249 -19.41 26.84 19.09
CA ILE A 249 -19.43 25.39 19.31
C ILE A 249 -19.76 25.06 20.76
N SER A 250 -20.20 23.83 21.01
CA SER A 250 -20.19 23.23 22.35
C SER A 250 -19.54 21.85 22.24
N MET A 251 -18.47 21.62 22.99
CA MET A 251 -17.74 20.36 23.02
C MET A 251 -18.22 19.45 24.17
N GLY A 252 -17.45 18.39 24.46
CA GLY A 252 -17.66 17.49 25.58
C GLY A 252 -17.54 18.20 26.93
N LYS A 253 -18.51 17.95 27.81
CA LYS A 253 -18.48 18.44 29.20
C LYS A 253 -17.32 17.83 30.00
N ASP A 254 -16.96 18.40 31.15
CA ASP A 254 -15.84 17.97 31.99
C ASP A 254 -15.82 16.47 32.34
N ALA A 255 -17.00 15.83 32.47
CA ALA A 255 -17.10 14.41 32.76
C ALA A 255 -16.79 13.49 31.56
N THR A 256 -16.90 14.03 30.34
CA THR A 256 -16.67 13.36 29.06
C THR A 256 -16.08 14.37 28.06
N PRO A 257 -14.87 14.90 28.33
CA PRO A 257 -14.29 15.97 27.55
C PRO A 257 -13.82 15.45 26.19
N THR A 258 -13.92 16.29 25.16
CA THR A 258 -13.42 16.00 23.81
C THR A 258 -11.91 15.82 23.82
N HIS A 259 -11.37 14.86 23.06
CA HIS A 259 -9.94 14.66 22.94
C HIS A 259 -9.22 15.90 22.39
N LEU A 260 -7.95 16.06 22.78
CA LEU A 260 -7.08 17.11 22.29
C LEU A 260 -6.35 16.69 21.01
N GLY A 261 -5.91 17.68 20.24
CA GLY A 261 -5.06 17.55 19.09
C GLY A 261 -5.82 17.38 17.77
N ALA A 262 -5.10 16.93 16.76
CA ALA A 262 -5.60 16.85 15.41
C ALA A 262 -6.42 15.57 15.19
N HIS A 263 -7.68 15.75 14.85
CA HIS A 263 -8.60 14.72 14.42
C HIS A 263 -8.74 14.80 12.90
N VAL A 264 -8.65 13.67 12.22
CA VAL A 264 -8.82 13.62 10.76
C VAL A 264 -10.21 13.05 10.48
N ILE A 265 -10.98 13.75 9.66
CA ILE A 265 -12.33 13.32 9.30
C ILE A 265 -12.25 12.01 8.52
N SER A 266 -12.96 10.98 8.99
CA SER A 266 -12.95 9.66 8.39
C SER A 266 -14.19 9.34 7.59
N ASP A 267 -15.34 9.85 8.00
CA ASP A 267 -16.64 9.56 7.39
C ASP A 267 -17.59 10.74 7.53
N LYS A 268 -18.64 10.73 6.71
CA LYS A 268 -19.59 11.82 6.62
C LYS A 268 -20.99 11.36 6.22
N HIS A 269 -21.99 11.72 7.00
CA HIS A 269 -23.37 11.26 6.86
C HIS A 269 -24.37 12.40 7.02
N GLU A 270 -25.31 12.53 6.08
CA GLU A 270 -26.37 13.53 6.20
C GLU A 270 -27.30 13.20 7.37
N ASN A 271 -27.61 11.93 7.58
CA ASN A 271 -28.34 11.42 8.73
C ASN A 271 -27.57 10.25 9.32
N TYR A 272 -27.36 10.24 10.63
CA TYR A 272 -26.62 9.18 11.32
C TYR A 272 -27.23 8.90 12.68
N THR A 273 -27.46 7.63 12.99
CA THR A 273 -27.83 7.24 14.36
C THR A 273 -26.55 7.04 15.17
N MET A 274 -26.24 7.99 16.05
CA MET A 274 -25.16 7.83 17.03
C MET A 274 -25.70 7.01 18.19
N ASP A 275 -25.21 5.78 18.33
CA ASP A 275 -25.49 4.88 19.44
C ASP A 275 -24.20 4.68 20.24
N SER A 276 -24.20 5.07 21.51
CA SER A 276 -23.02 4.96 22.36
C SER A 276 -22.58 3.51 22.58
N CYS A 277 -23.46 2.53 22.37
CA CYS A 277 -23.11 1.11 22.48
C CYS A 277 -22.14 0.68 21.38
N THR A 278 -22.18 1.33 20.20
CA THR A 278 -21.17 1.16 19.15
C THR A 278 -19.76 1.51 19.64
N TYR A 279 -19.66 2.39 20.64
CA TYR A 279 -18.42 2.88 21.22
C TYR A 279 -18.16 2.34 22.64
N GLY A 280 -18.93 1.33 23.07
CA GLY A 280 -18.70 0.61 24.33
C GLY A 280 -19.54 1.05 25.54
N VAL A 281 -20.42 2.04 25.40
CA VAL A 281 -21.36 2.46 26.46
C VAL A 281 -22.78 2.02 26.09
N CYS A 282 -23.26 0.92 26.61
CA CYS A 282 -24.52 0.28 26.21
C CYS A 282 -25.69 0.57 27.17
N GLN A 283 -26.91 0.25 26.73
CA GLN A 283 -28.14 0.47 27.49
C GLN A 283 -28.03 -0.08 28.93
N GLY A 284 -28.34 0.77 29.91
CA GLY A 284 -28.23 0.47 31.34
C GLY A 284 -26.94 0.96 32.00
N GLN A 285 -25.94 1.40 31.22
CA GLN A 285 -24.75 2.06 31.75
C GLN A 285 -24.95 3.58 31.85
N PRO A 286 -24.37 4.25 32.87
CA PRO A 286 -24.33 5.70 32.93
C PRO A 286 -23.69 6.29 31.66
N GLY A 287 -24.33 7.30 31.06
CA GLY A 287 -23.85 7.93 29.84
C GLY A 287 -24.33 7.29 28.54
N TYR A 288 -25.13 6.22 28.59
CA TYR A 288 -25.77 5.67 27.39
C TYR A 288 -26.62 6.73 26.67
N TYR A 289 -26.44 6.85 25.36
CA TYR A 289 -27.27 7.65 24.49
C TYR A 289 -27.49 6.95 23.15
N ARG A 290 -28.64 7.26 22.55
CA ARG A 290 -28.93 6.92 21.16
C ARG A 290 -29.69 8.06 20.53
N SER A 291 -29.09 8.75 19.57
CA SER A 291 -29.65 9.93 18.94
C SER A 291 -29.54 9.86 17.41
N ASN A 292 -30.53 10.43 16.73
CA ASN A 292 -30.49 10.61 15.28
C ASN A 292 -29.99 12.02 15.01
N GLU A 293 -28.75 12.10 14.55
CA GLU A 293 -28.07 13.36 14.28
C GLU A 293 -28.01 13.63 12.78
N LYS A 294 -27.90 14.90 12.44
CA LYS A 294 -27.76 15.37 11.06
C LYS A 294 -26.41 16.01 10.83
N TRP A 295 -25.99 15.99 9.55
CA TRP A 295 -24.78 16.65 9.08
C TRP A 295 -23.53 16.21 9.86
N SER A 296 -23.40 14.90 10.08
CA SER A 296 -22.42 14.32 11.00
C SER A 296 -21.14 13.96 10.26
N LEU A 297 -20.01 14.47 10.73
CA LEU A 297 -18.67 14.09 10.27
C LEU A 297 -17.94 13.39 11.41
N ARG A 298 -17.52 12.15 11.19
CA ARG A 298 -16.77 11.37 12.17
C ARG A 298 -15.35 11.90 12.23
N ILE A 299 -14.90 12.25 13.43
CA ILE A 299 -13.53 12.72 13.67
C ILE A 299 -12.74 11.75 14.56
N SER A 300 -13.43 10.81 15.21
CA SER A 300 -12.84 9.77 16.05
C SER A 300 -13.58 8.42 15.90
N ASN A 301 -12.86 7.31 16.04
CA ASN A 301 -13.42 5.97 16.14
C ASN A 301 -14.00 5.66 17.53
N ASP A 302 -13.69 6.46 18.56
CA ASP A 302 -14.31 6.37 19.88
C ASP A 302 -15.69 7.05 19.97
N GLY A 303 -16.13 7.68 18.88
CA GLY A 303 -17.47 8.24 18.77
C GLY A 303 -17.56 9.76 18.80
N GLU A 304 -16.47 10.50 18.66
CA GLU A 304 -16.54 11.96 18.45
C GLU A 304 -16.91 12.33 17.01
N PHE A 305 -17.84 13.28 16.90
CA PHE A 305 -18.31 13.86 15.64
C PHE A 305 -18.39 15.38 15.72
N VAL A 306 -18.31 16.04 14.57
CA VAL A 306 -18.86 17.37 14.37
C VAL A 306 -20.24 17.22 13.75
N HIS A 307 -21.31 17.73 14.39
CA HIS A 307 -22.68 17.53 13.90
C HIS A 307 -23.66 18.63 14.35
N GLU A 308 -24.84 18.62 13.74
CA GLU A 308 -25.97 19.46 14.17
C GLU A 308 -26.50 19.01 15.53
N ASN A 309 -26.69 19.94 16.46
CA ASN A 309 -27.43 19.70 17.69
C ASN A 309 -28.31 20.92 18.03
N PRO A 310 -29.61 20.90 17.70
CA PRO A 310 -30.50 22.05 17.94
C PRO A 310 -30.79 22.25 19.43
N ASN A 311 -30.61 21.23 20.27
CA ASN A 311 -30.90 21.29 21.69
C ASN A 311 -29.81 22.01 22.50
N SER A 312 -28.62 22.22 21.93
CA SER A 312 -27.49 22.87 22.59
C SER A 312 -27.16 24.26 22.07
N VAL A 313 -27.99 24.85 21.20
CA VAL A 313 -27.73 26.18 20.61
C VAL A 313 -27.52 27.27 21.67
N GLY A 314 -28.24 27.20 22.80
CA GLY A 314 -28.04 28.14 23.91
C GLY A 314 -26.70 28.00 24.66
N ALA A 315 -26.01 26.87 24.52
CA ALA A 315 -24.71 26.59 25.12
C ALA A 315 -23.54 26.82 24.14
N GLN A 316 -23.79 26.73 22.84
CA GLN A 316 -22.78 26.91 21.80
C GLN A 316 -22.18 28.33 21.86
N GLY A 317 -20.85 28.42 22.02
CA GLY A 317 -20.15 29.69 22.25
C GLY A 317 -20.12 30.16 23.71
N SER A 318 -20.49 29.30 24.66
CA SER A 318 -20.49 29.65 26.09
C SER A 318 -20.17 28.50 27.05
N SER A 319 -20.52 27.24 26.74
CA SER A 319 -20.27 26.09 27.63
C SER A 319 -20.29 24.76 26.89
N ASN A 320 -19.57 23.77 27.42
CA ASN A 320 -19.48 22.43 26.86
C ASN A 320 -20.49 21.48 27.52
N VAL A 321 -21.42 20.92 26.73
CA VAL A 321 -22.52 20.06 27.25
C VAL A 321 -22.60 18.67 26.61
N SER A 322 -21.77 18.37 25.61
CA SER A 322 -21.86 17.12 24.85
C SER A 322 -21.20 15.93 25.59
N HIS A 323 -21.24 14.74 24.96
CA HIS A 323 -20.53 13.54 25.41
C HIS A 323 -19.15 13.35 24.73
N GLY A 324 -18.63 14.37 24.06
CA GLY A 324 -17.37 14.33 23.30
C GLY A 324 -17.50 15.01 21.93
N CYS A 325 -18.68 14.97 21.31
CA CYS A 325 -18.94 15.64 20.04
C CYS A 325 -18.75 17.17 20.09
N ILE A 326 -18.48 17.76 18.93
CA ILE A 326 -18.52 19.21 18.70
C ILE A 326 -19.88 19.57 18.10
N ASN A 327 -20.75 20.15 18.92
CA ASN A 327 -22.10 20.54 18.55
C ASN A 327 -22.12 21.85 17.76
N LEU A 328 -22.91 21.87 16.68
CA LEU A 328 -23.20 23.05 15.85
C LEU A 328 -24.70 23.32 15.75
N ASN A 329 -25.08 24.56 15.48
CA ASN A 329 -26.44 24.85 15.01
C ASN A 329 -26.65 24.34 13.57
N ALA A 330 -27.91 24.26 13.12
CA ALA A 330 -28.27 23.72 11.81
C ALA A 330 -27.50 24.33 10.63
N ALA A 331 -27.42 25.67 10.58
CA ALA A 331 -26.77 26.37 9.47
C ALA A 331 -25.25 26.11 9.43
N ASN A 332 -24.60 26.08 10.60
CA ASN A 332 -23.18 25.79 10.70
C ASN A 332 -22.86 24.32 10.41
N ALA A 333 -23.69 23.40 10.89
CA ALA A 333 -23.54 21.97 10.62
C ALA A 333 -23.69 21.66 9.13
N GLN A 334 -24.72 22.22 8.48
CA GLN A 334 -24.92 22.07 7.05
C GLN A 334 -23.74 22.67 6.25
N TRP A 335 -23.24 23.84 6.65
CA TRP A 335 -22.05 24.43 6.02
C TRP A 335 -20.81 23.55 6.23
N PHE A 336 -20.57 23.07 7.44
CA PHE A 336 -19.42 22.21 7.75
C PHE A 336 -19.49 20.92 6.91
N TYR A 337 -20.68 20.33 6.82
CA TYR A 337 -20.94 19.23 5.92
C TYR A 337 -20.65 19.61 4.46
N GLN A 338 -21.10 20.74 3.95
CA GLN A 338 -20.88 21.03 2.54
C GLN A 338 -19.41 21.28 2.16
N ASN A 339 -18.55 21.66 3.10
CA ASN A 339 -17.18 22.12 2.81
C ASN A 339 -16.07 21.20 3.31
N MET A 340 -16.30 20.47 4.41
CA MET A 340 -15.30 19.57 5.00
C MET A 340 -15.57 18.12 4.60
N GLY A 341 -14.51 17.33 4.44
CA GLY A 341 -14.61 15.95 4.01
C GLY A 341 -13.49 15.05 4.53
N LEU A 342 -13.41 13.85 3.95
CA LEU A 342 -12.45 12.82 4.34
C LEU A 342 -11.01 13.33 4.23
N GLY A 343 -10.24 13.18 5.30
CA GLY A 343 -8.84 13.63 5.36
C GLY A 343 -8.64 15.07 5.81
N ASP A 344 -9.71 15.88 5.91
CA ASP A 344 -9.64 17.22 6.47
C ASP A 344 -9.51 17.17 8.00
N VAL A 345 -8.99 18.26 8.58
CA VAL A 345 -8.53 18.25 9.97
C VAL A 345 -9.41 19.10 10.87
N VAL A 346 -9.72 18.58 12.06
CA VAL A 346 -10.23 19.32 13.21
C VAL A 346 -9.18 19.31 14.32
N GLU A 347 -8.50 20.43 14.53
CA GLU A 347 -7.55 20.64 15.62
C GLU A 347 -8.31 21.09 16.86
N VAL A 348 -8.34 20.24 17.90
CA VAL A 348 -9.00 20.55 19.17
C VAL A 348 -7.97 20.99 20.20
N THR A 349 -8.24 22.12 20.85
CA THR A 349 -7.42 22.67 21.94
C THR A 349 -8.30 23.06 23.12
N ASN A 350 -7.70 23.08 24.32
CA ASN A 350 -8.33 23.57 25.54
C ASN A 350 -9.70 22.91 25.89
N SER A 351 -9.92 21.65 25.50
CA SER A 351 -11.15 20.91 25.80
C SER A 351 -11.19 20.31 27.21
N GLY A 352 -10.03 20.22 27.88
CA GLY A 352 -9.87 19.49 29.14
C GLY A 352 -9.73 17.97 28.98
N GLY A 353 -9.77 17.44 27.74
CA GLY A 353 -9.65 16.02 27.47
C GLY A 353 -8.22 15.51 27.30
N PRO A 354 -8.02 14.19 27.26
CA PRO A 354 -6.72 13.60 26.97
C PRO A 354 -6.36 13.79 25.48
N GLN A 355 -5.09 13.58 25.14
CA GLN A 355 -4.64 13.57 23.76
C GLN A 355 -5.31 12.43 22.98
N LEU A 356 -5.80 12.71 21.76
CA LEU A 356 -6.35 11.69 20.86
C LEU A 356 -5.39 10.51 20.73
N PRO A 357 -5.80 9.27 21.07
CA PRO A 357 -4.88 8.15 21.07
C PRO A 357 -4.61 7.65 19.64
N VAL A 358 -3.40 7.15 19.39
CA VAL A 358 -2.98 6.74 18.03
C VAL A 358 -3.82 5.60 17.44
N TRP A 359 -4.41 4.74 18.27
CA TRP A 359 -5.27 3.64 17.81
C TRP A 359 -6.62 4.13 17.28
N ASP A 360 -6.96 5.40 17.51
CA ASP A 360 -8.24 6.00 17.16
C ASP A 360 -8.31 6.40 15.68
N LEU A 361 -8.16 5.41 14.80
CA LEU A 361 -8.09 5.51 13.33
C LEU A 361 -7.01 6.44 12.78
N TYR A 362 -7.09 7.73 13.07
CA TYR A 362 -6.20 8.78 12.60
C TYR A 362 -5.62 9.64 13.74
N GLY A 363 -5.50 9.09 14.94
CA GLY A 363 -4.75 9.68 16.06
C GLY A 363 -3.24 9.85 15.80
N ASP A 364 -2.77 9.57 14.58
CA ASP A 364 -1.40 9.62 14.08
C ASP A 364 -0.67 10.94 14.37
N TRP A 365 -1.41 12.05 14.31
CA TRP A 365 -0.88 13.41 14.50
C TRP A 365 -0.70 13.80 15.96
N SER A 366 -1.17 12.97 16.91
CA SER A 366 -0.90 13.15 18.35
C SER A 366 0.55 12.88 18.73
N LYS A 367 1.27 12.11 17.90
CA LYS A 367 2.66 11.73 18.16
C LYS A 367 3.62 12.79 17.62
N SER A 368 4.65 13.07 18.42
CA SER A 368 5.81 13.83 17.92
C SER A 368 6.41 13.10 16.71
N TRP A 369 7.08 13.85 15.83
CA TRP A 369 7.72 13.25 14.66
C TRP A 369 8.76 12.19 15.04
N ALA A 370 9.53 12.43 16.12
CA ALA A 370 10.52 11.48 16.59
C ALA A 370 9.88 10.17 17.10
N ASP A 371 8.79 10.27 17.87
CA ASP A 371 8.05 9.09 18.33
C ASP A 371 7.41 8.33 17.17
N TRP A 372 6.95 9.07 16.15
CA TRP A 372 6.40 8.48 14.93
C TRP A 372 7.47 7.68 14.15
N GLN A 373 8.67 8.25 13.96
CA GLN A 373 9.76 7.52 13.31
C GLN A 373 10.21 6.29 14.11
N ALA A 374 10.17 6.36 15.44
CA ALA A 374 10.54 5.23 16.31
C ALA A 374 9.61 4.00 16.18
N GLY A 375 8.41 4.17 15.61
CA GLY A 375 7.47 3.07 15.35
C GLY A 375 7.66 2.35 14.01
N SER A 376 8.61 2.78 13.17
CA SER A 376 9.00 2.07 11.95
C SER A 376 9.76 0.78 12.29
N ALA A 377 9.57 -0.26 11.49
CA ALA A 377 10.33 -1.50 11.59
C ALA A 377 11.70 -1.43 10.86
N LEU A 378 12.01 -0.32 10.17
CA LEU A 378 13.18 -0.16 9.29
C LEU A 378 14.33 0.69 9.88
N LYS A 379 14.37 0.83 11.21
CA LYS A 379 15.34 1.61 11.99
C LYS A 379 16.68 1.90 11.33
#